data_AF-A0A5R2MU68-F1
#
_entry.id   AF-A0A5R2MU68-F1
#
_cell.length_a   1.000
_cell.length_b   1.000
_cell.length_c   1.000
_cell.angle_alpha   90.00
_cell.angle_beta   90.00
_cell.angle_gamma   90.00
#
_symmetry.space_group_name_H-M   'P 1'
#
loop_
_entity.id
_entity.type
_entity.pdbx_description
1 polymer ?
#
loop_
_entity_poly.entity_id
_entity_poly.type
_entity_poly.pdbx_seq_one_letter_code
_entity_poly.pdbx_strand_id
1 'polypeptide(L)'
;GQAGASARIENYLGFPTGITGMALMARAYNQAQKFGVEMVIPDEVKLLGAATGGARYQLAVGDGETVRTRSVVIASGARYRRLDVANLAEFEGTCVHYWASP
;
A
#
# COMPACT_ATOMS: atom_id res chain seq x y z
N GLY A 1 -0.18 2.42 0.30
CA GLY A 1 -0.22 1.77 1.64
C GLY A 1 -0.68 2.76 2.71
N GLN A 2 -0.84 2.31 3.96
CA GLN A 2 -1.39 3.10 5.07
C GLN A 2 -0.68 4.42 5.34
N ALA A 3 0.63 4.50 5.04
CA ALA A 3 1.41 5.72 5.19
C ALA A 3 0.84 6.90 4.37
N GLY A 4 0.14 6.65 3.25
CA GLY A 4 -0.45 7.69 2.41
C GLY A 4 -1.52 8.54 3.12
N ALA A 5 -2.18 8.00 4.14
CA ALA A 5 -3.19 8.69 4.93
C ALA A 5 -2.60 9.55 6.06
N SER A 6 -1.28 9.47 6.30
CA SER A 6 -0.64 10.24 7.37
C SER A 6 -0.54 11.72 6.97
N ALA A 7 -1.12 12.58 7.81
CA ALA A 7 -1.03 14.03 7.67
C ALA A 7 0.43 14.52 7.74
N ARG A 8 1.27 13.88 8.58
CA ARG A 8 2.70 14.19 8.70
C ARG A 8 3.46 13.02 9.30
N ILE A 9 4.53 12.61 8.64
CA ILE A 9 5.48 11.58 9.06
C ILE A 9 6.78 12.29 9.45
N GLU A 10 7.13 12.23 10.74
CA GLU A 10 8.33 12.87 11.29
C GLU A 10 9.50 11.90 11.50
N ASN A 11 9.24 10.59 11.43
CA ASN A 11 10.22 9.54 11.67
C ASN A 11 10.78 8.92 10.37
N TYR A 12 10.64 9.58 9.22
CA TYR A 12 11.22 9.12 7.97
C TYR A 12 12.57 9.80 7.69
N LEU A 13 13.65 9.00 7.72
CA LEU A 13 15.01 9.50 7.52
C LEU A 13 15.14 10.25 6.19
N GLY A 14 15.78 11.42 6.23
CA GLY A 14 15.95 12.31 5.07
C GLY A 14 14.89 13.42 4.96
N PHE A 15 13.90 13.48 5.86
CA PHE A 15 12.92 14.56 5.93
C PHE A 15 12.93 15.22 7.32
N PRO A 16 13.89 16.12 7.62
CA PRO A 16 14.05 16.72 8.96
C PRO A 16 12.88 17.61 9.38
N THR A 17 12.10 18.12 8.44
CA THR A 17 10.88 18.91 8.71
C THR A 17 9.60 18.05 8.62
N GLY A 18 9.75 16.73 8.52
CA GLY A 18 8.68 15.78 8.22
C GLY A 18 8.24 15.79 6.75
N ILE A 19 7.44 14.79 6.38
CA ILE A 19 6.84 14.66 5.04
C ILE A 19 5.41 14.12 5.16
N THR A 20 4.49 14.58 4.31
CA THR A 20 3.15 13.98 4.27
C THR A 20 3.19 12.59 3.64
N GLY A 21 2.25 11.74 4.02
CA GLY A 21 2.09 10.41 3.44
C GLY A 21 2.00 10.41 1.91
N MET A 22 1.19 11.32 1.38
CA MET A 22 0.98 11.50 -0.06
C MET A 22 2.25 11.93 -0.78
N ALA A 23 3.00 12.90 -0.23
CA ALA A 23 4.25 13.36 -0.83
C ALA A 23 5.32 12.27 -0.84
N LEU A 24 5.40 11.47 0.22
CA LEU A 24 6.31 10.32 0.28
C LEU A 24 5.95 9.25 -0.76
N MET A 25 4.67 8.90 -0.89
CA MET A 25 4.17 7.96 -1.89
C MET A 25 4.44 8.44 -3.33
N ALA A 26 4.23 9.73 -3.61
CA ALA A 26 4.52 10.31 -4.93
C ALA A 26 6.02 10.20 -5.28
N ARG A 27 6.92 10.43 -4.31
CA ARG A 27 8.36 10.23 -4.51
C ARG A 27 8.71 8.77 -4.80
N ALA A 28 8.12 7.83 -4.07
CA ALA A 28 8.32 6.39 -4.29
C ALA A 28 7.81 5.95 -5.67
N TYR A 29 6.65 6.46 -6.11
CA TYR A 29 6.10 6.20 -7.44
C TYR A 29 7.05 6.68 -8.55
N ASN A 30 7.50 7.93 -8.47
CA ASN A 30 8.45 8.49 -9.44
C ASN A 30 9.78 7.71 -9.47
N GLN A 31 10.26 7.26 -8.30
CA GLN A 31 11.47 6.45 -8.23
C GLN A 31 11.29 5.11 -8.92
N ALA A 32 10.17 4.42 -8.71
CA ALA A 32 9.89 3.15 -9.38
C ALA A 32 9.78 3.32 -10.91
N GLN A 33 9.10 4.37 -11.37
CA GLN A 33 9.05 4.70 -12.80
C GLN A 33 10.43 4.96 -13.41
N LYS A 34 11.31 5.67 -12.68
CA LYS A 34 12.69 5.90 -13.12
C LYS A 34 13.46 4.60 -13.40
N PHE A 35 13.12 3.51 -12.72
CA PHE A 35 13.71 2.19 -12.91
C PHE A 35 12.92 1.28 -13.87
N GLY A 36 11.93 1.82 -14.59
CA GLY A 36 11.19 1.08 -15.61
C GLY A 36 10.13 0.13 -15.06
N VAL A 37 9.67 0.34 -13.83
CA VAL A 37 8.55 -0.44 -13.28
C VAL A 37 7.27 -0.12 -14.03
N GLU A 38 6.63 -1.16 -14.57
CA GLU A 38 5.27 -1.07 -15.11
C GLU A 38 4.26 -1.00 -13.97
N MET A 39 3.45 0.06 -13.95
CA MET A 39 2.45 0.32 -12.92
C MET A 39 1.07 0.04 -13.49
N VAL A 40 0.37 -0.94 -12.94
CA VAL A 40 -1.02 -1.25 -13.28
C VAL A 40 -1.92 -0.69 -12.19
N ILE A 41 -2.54 0.47 -12.45
CA ILE A 41 -3.37 1.20 -11.48
C ILE A 41 -4.57 1.84 -12.22
N PRO A 42 -5.81 1.72 -11.70
CA PRO A 42 -6.20 0.96 -10.52
C PRO A 42 -6.40 -0.51 -10.86
N ASP A 43 -5.73 -1.41 -10.14
CA ASP A 43 -5.99 -2.85 -10.26
C ASP A 43 -5.77 -3.54 -8.91
N GLU A 44 -6.53 -4.62 -8.68
CA GLU A 44 -6.49 -5.42 -7.46
C GLU A 44 -6.30 -6.90 -7.80
N VAL A 45 -5.23 -7.48 -7.26
CA VAL A 45 -5.04 -8.93 -7.28
C VAL A 45 -6.03 -9.58 -6.31
N LYS A 46 -6.98 -10.35 -6.84
CA LYS A 46 -8.02 -11.04 -6.06
C LYS A 46 -7.60 -12.44 -5.63
N LEU A 47 -6.81 -13.12 -6.46
CA LEU A 47 -6.37 -14.50 -6.22
C LEU A 47 -4.93 -14.72 -6.67
N LEU A 48 -4.19 -15.52 -5.91
CA LEU A 48 -2.87 -16.04 -6.25
C LEU A 48 -2.95 -17.57 -6.30
N GLY A 49 -2.61 -18.16 -7.45
CA GLY A 49 -2.59 -19.59 -7.68
C GLY A 49 -1.30 -20.08 -8.34
N ALA A 50 -1.15 -21.40 -8.42
CA ALA A 50 -0.09 -22.03 -9.20
C ALA A 50 -0.40 -21.92 -10.70
N ALA A 51 0.63 -21.66 -11.51
CA ALA A 51 0.53 -21.73 -12.96
C ALA A 51 1.05 -23.06 -13.50
N THR A 52 0.58 -23.47 -14.67
CA THR A 52 1.12 -24.61 -15.43
C THR A 52 2.09 -24.12 -16.52
N GLY A 53 3.14 -24.89 -16.82
CA GLY A 53 4.13 -24.57 -17.85
C GLY A 53 5.33 -23.78 -17.34
N GLY A 54 5.87 -22.85 -18.14
CA GLY A 54 7.09 -22.09 -17.81
C GLY A 54 6.92 -21.02 -16.73
N ALA A 55 5.69 -20.67 -16.37
CA ALA A 55 5.38 -19.77 -15.26
C ALA A 55 5.10 -20.56 -13.98
N ARG A 56 5.39 -19.98 -12.81
CA ARG A 56 5.17 -20.62 -11.51
C ARG A 56 3.88 -20.16 -10.84
N TYR A 57 3.50 -18.90 -11.07
CA TYR A 57 2.36 -18.27 -10.41
C TYR A 57 1.42 -17.65 -11.44
N GLN A 58 0.13 -17.69 -11.15
CA GLN A 58 -0.92 -16.96 -11.85
C GLN A 58 -1.69 -16.10 -10.86
N LEU A 59 -1.89 -14.84 -11.22
CA LEU A 59 -2.64 -13.86 -10.47
C LEU A 59 -3.96 -13.62 -11.22
N ALA A 60 -5.09 -13.66 -10.53
CA ALA A 60 -6.32 -13.10 -11.05
C ALA A 60 -6.40 -11.64 -10.62
N VAL A 61 -6.46 -10.74 -11.59
CA VAL A 61 -6.57 -9.30 -11.42
C VAL A 61 -8.02 -8.85 -11.71
N GLY A 62 -8.32 -7.56 -11.62
CA GLY A 62 -9.64 -7.00 -11.92
C GLY A 62 -10.23 -7.54 -13.23
N ASP A 63 -11.57 -7.54 -13.30
CA ASP A 63 -12.32 -7.77 -14.53
C ASP A 63 -12.01 -9.06 -15.33
N GLY A 64 -11.54 -10.10 -14.64
CA GLY A 64 -11.32 -11.43 -15.22
C GLY A 64 -9.97 -11.59 -15.92
N GLU A 65 -9.10 -10.58 -15.86
CA GLU A 65 -7.76 -10.65 -16.39
C GLU A 65 -6.85 -11.53 -15.53
N THR A 66 -5.80 -12.08 -16.15
CA THR A 66 -4.80 -12.86 -15.42
C THR A 66 -3.38 -12.50 -15.80
N VAL A 67 -2.49 -12.45 -14.80
CA VAL A 67 -1.06 -12.21 -14.97
C VAL A 67 -0.29 -13.46 -14.59
N ARG A 68 0.65 -13.88 -15.43
CA ARG A 68 1.53 -15.03 -15.18
C ARG A 68 2.94 -14.57 -14.88
N THR A 69 3.55 -15.14 -13.84
CA THR A 69 4.90 -14.75 -13.42
C THR A 69 5.69 -15.93 -12.84
N ARG A 70 7.01 -15.77 -12.77
CA ARG A 70 7.93 -16.73 -12.13
C ARG A 70 8.07 -16.49 -10.63
N SER A 71 7.81 -15.28 -10.16
CA SER A 71 7.99 -14.85 -8.77
C SER A 71 6.97 -13.80 -8.38
N VAL A 72 6.55 -13.81 -7.11
CA VAL A 72 5.61 -12.85 -6.53
C VAL A 72 6.20 -12.28 -5.25
N VAL A 73 6.14 -10.96 -5.10
CA VAL A 73 6.42 -10.26 -3.83
C VAL A 73 5.12 -9.65 -3.35
N ILE A 74 4.65 -10.05 -2.18
CA ILE A 74 3.38 -9.56 -1.60
C ILE A 74 3.70 -8.38 -0.68
N ALA A 75 3.24 -7.19 -1.07
CA ALA A 75 3.43 -5.94 -0.32
C ALA A 75 2.08 -5.21 -0.11
N SER A 76 0.99 -5.96 0.11
CA SER A 76 -0.39 -5.45 0.26
C SER A 76 -0.63 -4.64 1.53
N GLY A 77 0.34 -4.59 2.45
CA GLY A 77 0.23 -3.90 3.73
C GLY A 77 -0.79 -4.57 4.66
N ALA A 78 -1.37 -3.77 5.57
CA ALA A 78 -2.34 -4.22 6.55
C ALA A 78 -3.49 -3.21 6.69
N ARG A 79 -4.59 -3.63 7.33
CA ARG A 79 -5.68 -2.76 7.77
C ARG A 79 -5.69 -2.73 9.30
N TYR A 80 -5.79 -1.54 9.90
CA TYR A 80 -5.90 -1.43 11.35
C TYR A 80 -7.22 -2.01 11.83
N ARG A 81 -7.17 -2.78 12.91
CA ARG A 81 -8.37 -3.26 13.59
C ARG A 81 -9.00 -2.09 14.34
N ARG A 82 -10.23 -1.75 13.97
CA ARG A 82 -11.02 -0.74 14.67
C ARG A 82 -11.75 -1.37 15.85
N LEU A 83 -11.90 -0.60 16.91
CA LEU A 83 -12.75 -0.99 18.03
C LEU A 83 -14.22 -0.77 17.66
N ASP A 84 -15.10 -1.70 18.03
CA ASP A 84 -16.53 -1.59 17.79
C ASP A 84 -17.20 -0.78 18.91
N VAL A 85 -16.97 0.53 18.87
CA VAL A 85 -17.61 1.48 19.79
C VAL A 85 -18.30 2.57 18.97
N ALA A 86 -19.38 3.10 19.53
CA ALA A 86 -20.06 4.25 18.94
C ALA A 86 -19.07 5.40 18.69
N ASN A 87 -19.43 6.30 17.78
CA ASN A 87 -18.73 7.57 17.49
C ASN A 87 -17.20 7.51 17.27
N LEU A 88 -16.56 6.34 17.14
CA LEU A 88 -15.10 6.19 16.97
C LEU A 88 -14.56 7.04 15.81
N ALA A 89 -15.27 7.03 14.69
CA ALA A 89 -14.88 7.75 13.47
C ALA A 89 -14.81 9.27 13.67
N GLU A 90 -15.57 9.84 14.62
CA GLU A 90 -15.53 11.28 14.94
C GLU A 90 -14.24 11.67 15.68
N PHE A 91 -13.58 10.70 16.32
CA PHE A 91 -12.35 10.90 17.09
C PHE A 91 -11.08 10.37 16.42
N GLU A 92 -11.20 9.61 15.32
CA GLU A 92 -10.04 9.17 14.52
C GLU A 92 -9.27 10.39 13.99
N GLY A 93 -7.95 10.38 14.18
CA GLY A 93 -7.06 11.45 13.73
C GLY A 93 -7.03 12.70 14.60
N THR A 94 -7.89 12.82 15.62
CA THR A 94 -7.83 13.88 16.65
C THR A 94 -7.21 13.36 17.94
N CYS A 95 -7.90 12.45 18.63
CA CYS A 95 -7.41 11.82 19.86
C CYS A 95 -7.28 10.29 19.77
N VAL A 96 -7.89 9.66 18.76
CA VAL A 96 -7.71 8.23 18.47
C VAL A 96 -6.73 8.08 17.31
N HIS A 97 -5.62 7.39 17.57
CA HIS A 97 -4.54 7.14 16.60
C HIS A 97 -4.16 5.66 16.60
N TYR A 98 -3.78 5.15 15.43
CA TYR A 98 -3.35 3.75 15.25
C TYR A 98 -1.82 3.60 15.14
N TRP A 99 -1.10 4.69 15.39
CA TRP A 99 0.35 4.76 15.40
C TRP A 99 0.80 5.62 16.57
N ALA A 100 2.03 5.43 17.02
CA ALA A 100 2.64 6.33 17.98
C ALA A 100 3.12 7.60 17.25
N SER A 101 2.65 8.77 17.68
CA SER A 101 3.33 10.04 17.46
C SER A 101 3.90 10.54 18.80
N PRO A 102 4.97 11.35 18.80
CA PRO A 102 5.36 12.13 19.97
C PRO A 102 4.21 13.01 20.47
#